data_AF-A0A1S3CSB8-F1
#
_entry.id   AF-A0A1S3CSB8-F1
#
_cell.length_a   1.000
_cell.length_b   1.000
_cell.length_c   1.000
_cell.angle_alpha   90.00
_cell.angle_beta   90.00
_cell.angle_gamma   90.00
#
_symmetry.space_group_name_H-M   'P 1'
#
loop_
_entity.id
_entity.type
_entity.pdbx_description
1 polymer ?
#
loop_
_entity_poly.entity_id
_entity_poly.type
_entity_poly.pdbx_seq_one_letter_code
_entity_poly.pdbx_strand_id
1 'polypeptide(L)'
;FARQTLAGLNPYCIQLVKSWPLKSELNPEDYGPQESGFTTELVQKLIGSSITVEEAIAQKKLFVLDYHDILMQYVEKVRSIRWTTLYGSRTLFFLNSDDTLEPLAIELTRPPMDGKPQWKKVYTPSIEHATDIWLWRLAKAHVLAHDSCVHQLVVHWLRTHCCMEPYAIALNRQLSTMHPIYRLLHPH
;
A
#
# COMPACT_ATOMS: atom_id res chain seq x y z
N PHE A 1 2.65 12.35 -6.28
CA PHE A 1 2.20 11.31 -5.32
C PHE A 1 1.46 10.21 -6.07
N ALA A 2 0.17 10.35 -6.44
CA ALA A 2 -0.58 9.28 -7.10
C ALA A 2 0.08 8.76 -8.40
N ARG A 3 0.51 9.64 -9.33
CA ARG A 3 1.24 9.20 -10.54
C ARG A 3 2.45 8.30 -10.28
N GLN A 4 3.13 8.44 -9.13
CA GLN A 4 4.30 7.62 -8.79
C GLN A 4 3.93 6.16 -8.46
N THR A 5 2.68 5.87 -8.13
CA THR A 5 2.22 4.48 -7.93
C THR A 5 2.00 3.74 -9.24
N LEU A 6 2.02 4.43 -10.39
CA LEU A 6 1.86 3.86 -11.73
C LEU A 6 3.12 3.98 -12.58
N ALA A 7 3.87 5.07 -12.41
CA ALA A 7 5.03 5.41 -13.24
C ALA A 7 6.19 5.97 -12.40
N GLY A 8 6.26 5.56 -11.13
CA GLY A 8 7.38 5.87 -10.23
C GLY A 8 8.28 4.67 -10.01
N LEU A 9 8.95 4.66 -8.85
CA LEU A 9 9.90 3.61 -8.50
C LEU A 9 9.21 2.25 -8.26
N ASN A 10 7.99 2.27 -7.70
CA ASN A 10 7.23 1.07 -7.37
C ASN A 10 5.85 1.04 -8.04
N PRO A 11 5.77 0.75 -9.35
CA PRO A 11 4.51 0.72 -10.09
C PRO A 11 3.69 -0.57 -9.92
N TYR A 12 4.09 -1.46 -8.99
CA TYR A 12 3.56 -2.83 -8.91
C TYR A 12 2.55 -3.08 -7.78
N CYS A 13 2.31 -2.08 -6.91
CA CYS A 13 1.58 -2.30 -5.66
C CYS A 13 0.16 -1.73 -5.62
N ILE A 14 -0.20 -0.80 -6.52
CA ILE A 14 -1.58 -0.29 -6.57
C ILE A 14 -2.53 -1.36 -7.10
N GLN A 15 -3.72 -1.41 -6.52
CA GLN A 15 -4.74 -2.42 -6.82
C GLN A 15 -6.10 -1.76 -7.06
N LEU A 16 -6.93 -2.40 -7.87
CA LEU A 16 -8.35 -2.06 -7.98
C LEU A 16 -9.08 -2.42 -6.69
N VAL A 17 -9.97 -1.56 -6.21
CA VAL A 17 -10.88 -1.89 -5.10
C VAL A 17 -11.92 -2.90 -5.60
N LYS A 18 -11.87 -4.13 -5.06
CA LYS A 18 -12.76 -5.24 -5.47
C LYS A 18 -13.90 -5.51 -4.48
N SER A 19 -13.75 -5.07 -3.23
CA SER A 19 -14.73 -5.25 -2.16
C SER A 19 -14.86 -3.95 -1.37
N TRP A 20 -16.05 -3.68 -0.85
CA TRP A 20 -16.37 -2.48 -0.08
C TRP A 20 -17.34 -2.81 1.05
N PRO A 21 -17.14 -2.30 2.28
CA PRO A 21 -16.00 -1.50 2.74
C PRO A 21 -14.70 -2.32 2.77
N LEU A 22 -13.55 -1.64 2.80
CA LEU A 22 -12.25 -2.31 2.95
C LEU A 22 -12.12 -2.93 4.35
N LYS A 23 -11.61 -4.16 4.42
CA LYS A 23 -11.40 -4.91 5.66
C LYS A 23 -10.01 -5.54 5.70
N SER A 24 -9.44 -5.56 6.90
CA SER A 24 -8.24 -6.32 7.24
C SER A 24 -8.57 -7.81 7.38
N GLU A 25 -7.64 -8.68 7.00
CA GLU A 25 -7.71 -10.13 7.21
C GLU A 25 -7.00 -10.57 8.52
N LEU A 26 -6.21 -9.67 9.12
CA LEU A 26 -5.55 -9.92 10.41
C LEU A 26 -6.53 -10.22 11.57
N ASN A 27 -6.10 -11.06 12.51
CA ASN A 27 -6.90 -11.46 13.68
C ASN A 27 -7.32 -10.24 14.54
N PRO A 28 -8.62 -10.01 14.75
CA PRO A 28 -9.09 -8.86 15.52
C PRO A 28 -8.69 -8.88 17.00
N GLU A 29 -8.41 -10.05 17.57
CA GLU A 29 -7.96 -10.17 18.97
C GLU A 29 -6.57 -9.53 19.16
N ASP A 30 -5.69 -9.68 18.17
CA ASP A 30 -4.32 -9.16 18.20
C ASP A 30 -4.24 -7.72 17.69
N TYR A 31 -4.99 -7.41 16.62
CA TYR A 31 -4.82 -6.17 15.87
C TYR A 31 -5.97 -5.18 16.03
N GLY A 32 -7.05 -5.53 16.72
CA GLY A 32 -8.25 -4.69 16.88
C GLY A 32 -9.22 -4.75 15.69
N PRO A 33 -10.19 -3.82 15.61
CA PRO A 33 -11.22 -3.84 14.57
C PRO A 33 -10.64 -3.88 13.14
N GLN A 34 -11.26 -4.72 12.30
CA GLN A 34 -10.78 -5.02 10.95
C GLN A 34 -11.24 -3.99 9.91
N GLU A 35 -12.34 -3.29 10.19
CA GLU A 35 -12.94 -2.32 9.27
C GLU A 35 -12.03 -1.12 9.04
N SER A 36 -11.81 -0.75 7.78
CA SER A 36 -11.16 0.51 7.43
C SER A 36 -11.96 1.71 7.93
N GLY A 37 -11.28 2.80 8.26
CA GLY A 37 -11.87 4.10 8.53
C GLY A 37 -12.41 4.82 7.30
N PHE A 38 -12.24 4.26 6.09
CA PHE A 38 -12.89 4.79 4.89
C PHE A 38 -14.38 4.40 4.89
N THR A 39 -15.23 5.26 5.44
CA THR A 39 -16.68 5.07 5.38
C THR A 39 -17.22 5.50 4.02
N THR A 40 -18.36 4.93 3.61
CA THR A 40 -19.03 5.28 2.34
C THR A 40 -19.36 6.76 2.31
N GLU A 41 -19.82 7.34 3.42
CA GLU A 41 -20.20 8.76 3.53
C GLU A 41 -18.98 9.67 3.34
N LEU A 42 -17.84 9.30 3.93
CA LEU A 42 -16.59 10.05 3.77
C LEU A 42 -16.11 10.00 2.32
N VAL A 43 -16.07 8.83 1.72
CA VAL A 43 -15.61 8.68 0.33
C VAL A 43 -16.57 9.36 -0.64
N GLN A 44 -17.88 9.24 -0.42
CA GLN A 44 -18.89 9.92 -1.23
C GLN A 44 -18.70 11.44 -1.20
N LYS A 45 -18.39 12.02 -0.02
CA LYS A 45 -18.09 13.45 0.10
C LYS A 45 -16.84 13.85 -0.70
N LEU A 46 -15.83 12.98 -0.77
CA LEU A 46 -14.56 13.27 -1.46
C LEU A 46 -14.67 13.13 -2.98
N ILE A 47 -15.44 12.17 -3.50
CA ILE A 47 -15.67 12.00 -4.95
C ILE A 47 -16.69 13.00 -5.51
N GLY A 48 -17.54 13.58 -4.64
CA GLY A 48 -18.56 14.54 -5.02
C GLY A 48 -19.87 13.89 -5.46
N SER A 49 -20.74 14.66 -6.13
CA SER A 49 -22.11 14.25 -6.47
C SER A 49 -22.26 13.62 -7.86
N SER A 50 -21.20 13.58 -8.66
CA SER A 50 -21.25 13.11 -10.06
C SER A 50 -21.35 11.59 -10.20
N ILE A 51 -20.97 10.84 -9.17
CA ILE A 51 -20.97 9.37 -9.16
C ILE A 51 -21.10 8.87 -7.73
N THR A 52 -21.82 7.75 -7.51
CA THR A 52 -21.85 7.10 -6.21
C THR A 52 -20.59 6.26 -5.95
N VAL A 53 -20.29 5.93 -4.70
CA VAL A 53 -19.17 5.02 -4.37
C VAL A 53 -19.37 3.66 -5.07
N GLU A 54 -20.59 3.13 -5.05
CA GLU A 54 -20.96 1.86 -5.68
C GLU A 54 -20.76 1.91 -7.20
N GLU A 55 -21.19 2.99 -7.85
CA GLU A 55 -20.96 3.21 -9.28
C GLU A 55 -19.47 3.37 -9.61
N ALA A 56 -18.71 4.07 -8.77
CA ALA A 56 -17.27 4.22 -8.94
C ALA A 56 -16.55 2.86 -8.87
N ILE A 57 -16.96 1.98 -7.97
CA ILE A 57 -16.44 0.60 -7.90
C ILE A 57 -16.85 -0.19 -9.15
N ALA A 58 -18.12 -0.15 -9.54
CA ALA A 58 -18.62 -0.85 -10.72
C ALA A 58 -17.92 -0.41 -12.01
N GLN A 59 -17.62 0.88 -12.14
CA GLN A 59 -16.88 1.48 -13.25
C GLN A 59 -15.35 1.36 -13.11
N LYS A 60 -14.85 0.66 -12.08
CA LYS A 60 -13.42 0.44 -11.81
C LYS A 60 -12.61 1.74 -11.64
N LYS A 61 -13.21 2.73 -10.99
CA LYS A 61 -12.61 4.06 -10.74
C LYS A 61 -11.97 4.20 -9.36
N LEU A 62 -12.20 3.26 -8.43
CA LEU A 62 -11.55 3.29 -7.12
C LEU A 62 -10.37 2.32 -7.04
N PHE A 63 -9.21 2.85 -6.64
CA PHE A 63 -7.98 2.09 -6.47
C PHE A 63 -7.45 2.26 -5.05
N VAL A 64 -6.67 1.28 -4.59
CA VAL A 64 -6.07 1.28 -3.27
C VAL A 64 -4.60 0.88 -3.33
N LEU A 65 -3.77 1.59 -2.57
CA LEU A 65 -2.45 1.11 -2.16
C LEU A 65 -2.58 0.63 -0.72
N ASP A 66 -2.64 -0.69 -0.54
CA ASP A 66 -2.89 -1.33 0.75
C ASP A 66 -1.61 -1.96 1.32
N TYR A 67 -1.03 -1.27 2.32
CA TYR A 67 0.08 -1.75 3.14
C TYR A 67 -0.34 -2.00 4.59
N HIS A 68 -1.64 -2.08 4.87
CA HIS A 68 -2.11 -2.26 6.23
C HIS A 68 -1.68 -3.62 6.76
N ASP A 69 -2.16 -4.71 6.17
CA ASP A 69 -1.99 -6.06 6.73
C ASP A 69 -0.53 -6.52 6.72
N ILE A 70 0.23 -6.11 5.71
CA ILE A 70 1.65 -6.46 5.60
C ILE A 70 2.50 -5.73 6.66
N LEU A 71 2.18 -4.48 6.99
CA LEU A 71 2.99 -3.68 7.93
C LEU A 71 2.51 -3.78 9.37
N MET A 72 1.20 -3.94 9.60
CA MET A 72 0.61 -4.01 10.95
C MET A 72 1.30 -5.04 11.86
N GLN A 73 1.73 -6.17 11.29
CA GLN A 73 2.46 -7.23 11.97
C GLN A 73 3.84 -6.81 12.53
N TYR A 74 4.39 -5.70 12.05
CA TYR A 74 5.69 -5.16 12.45
C TYR A 74 5.58 -3.84 13.21
N VAL A 75 4.40 -3.22 13.27
CA VAL A 75 4.23 -1.87 13.83
C VAL A 75 4.70 -1.79 15.29
N GLU A 76 4.30 -2.74 16.13
CA GLU A 76 4.70 -2.77 17.54
C GLU A 76 6.21 -2.94 17.69
N LYS A 77 6.80 -3.90 16.97
CA LYS A 77 8.24 -4.20 17.00
C LYS A 77 9.08 -3.02 16.53
N VAL A 78 8.65 -2.32 15.49
CA VAL A 78 9.37 -1.14 15.02
C VAL A 78 9.24 -0.02 16.05
N ARG A 79 8.02 0.27 16.54
CA ARG A 79 7.80 1.36 17.51
C ARG A 79 8.47 1.16 18.87
N SER A 80 8.88 -0.05 19.24
CA SER A 80 9.69 -0.27 20.44
C SER A 80 11.16 0.17 20.27
N ILE A 81 11.62 0.37 19.02
CA ILE A 81 12.94 0.89 18.71
C ILE A 81 12.93 2.42 18.87
N ARG A 82 13.85 2.92 19.71
CA ARG A 82 13.99 4.34 20.01
C ARG A 82 14.10 5.18 18.73
N TRP A 83 13.35 6.28 18.68
CA TRP A 83 13.30 7.25 17.57
C TRP A 83 12.73 6.73 16.25
N THR A 84 12.01 5.60 16.28
CA THR A 84 11.36 5.08 15.07
C THR A 84 9.85 5.07 15.21
N THR A 85 9.16 5.01 14.08
CA THR A 85 7.70 4.90 14.03
C THR A 85 7.31 4.14 12.78
N LEU A 86 6.21 3.41 12.86
CA LEU A 86 5.58 2.72 11.73
C LEU A 86 4.06 2.75 11.93
N TYR A 87 3.34 2.69 10.81
CA TYR A 87 1.90 2.46 10.79
C TYR A 87 1.59 1.41 9.70
N GLY A 88 0.48 0.69 9.86
CA GLY A 88 -0.23 0.16 8.71
C GLY A 88 -0.84 1.32 7.93
N SER A 89 -0.81 1.27 6.60
CA SER A 89 -1.42 2.35 5.79
C SER A 89 -2.25 1.83 4.64
N ARG A 90 -3.39 2.47 4.41
CA ARG A 90 -4.16 2.35 3.16
C ARG A 90 -4.25 3.72 2.52
N THR A 91 -4.09 3.79 1.20
CA THR A 91 -4.33 5.01 0.43
C THR A 91 -5.38 4.74 -0.63
N LEU A 92 -6.48 5.47 -0.59
CA LEU A 92 -7.54 5.39 -1.57
C LEU A 92 -7.31 6.42 -2.67
N PHE A 93 -7.52 6.00 -3.92
CA PHE A 93 -7.40 6.83 -5.10
C PHE A 93 -8.68 6.74 -5.94
N PHE A 94 -8.97 7.82 -6.67
CA PHE A 94 -10.04 7.89 -7.64
C PHE A 94 -9.49 8.21 -9.02
N LEU A 95 -10.00 7.53 -10.03
CA LEU A 95 -9.70 7.79 -11.43
C LEU A 95 -10.74 8.75 -11.99
N ASN A 96 -10.29 9.99 -12.25
CA ASN A 96 -11.10 11.04 -12.84
C ASN A 96 -11.41 10.76 -14.32
N SER A 97 -12.37 11.49 -14.88
CA SER A 97 -12.76 11.37 -16.29
C SER A 97 -11.69 11.87 -17.28
N ASP A 98 -10.68 12.60 -16.79
CA ASP A 98 -9.52 13.05 -17.56
C ASP A 98 -8.33 12.08 -17.47
N ASP A 99 -8.59 10.84 -17.03
CA ASP A 99 -7.62 9.77 -16.80
C ASP A 99 -6.54 10.10 -15.76
N THR A 100 -6.76 11.12 -14.93
CA THR A 100 -5.87 11.42 -13.81
C THR A 100 -6.24 10.59 -12.58
N LEU A 101 -5.23 9.94 -12.00
CA LEU A 101 -5.38 9.24 -10.71
C LEU A 101 -5.13 10.24 -9.57
N GLU A 102 -6.15 10.45 -8.74
CA GLU A 102 -6.11 11.42 -7.63
C GLU A 102 -6.16 10.71 -6.27
N PRO A 103 -5.32 11.09 -5.29
CA PRO A 103 -5.38 10.53 -3.94
C PRO A 103 -6.53 11.15 -3.15
N LEU A 104 -7.51 10.32 -2.76
CA LEU A 104 -8.68 10.76 -1.99
C LEU A 104 -8.40 10.85 -0.50
N ALA A 105 -7.82 9.80 0.08
CA ALA A 105 -7.66 9.67 1.52
C ALA A 105 -6.54 8.70 1.89
N ILE A 106 -5.94 8.91 3.06
CA ILE A 106 -4.93 8.04 3.66
C ILE A 106 -5.39 7.64 5.05
N GLU A 107 -5.49 6.34 5.29
CA GLU A 107 -5.63 5.76 6.62
C GLU A 107 -4.25 5.40 7.16
N LEU A 108 -3.96 5.82 8.39
CA LEU A 108 -2.83 5.31 9.18
C LEU A 108 -3.37 4.58 10.42
N THR A 109 -2.87 3.36 10.65
CA THR A 109 -3.32 2.46 11.71
C THR A 109 -2.14 1.97 12.54
N ARG A 110 -2.35 1.87 13.85
CA ARG A 110 -1.44 1.26 14.84
C ARG A 110 -2.25 0.21 15.62
N PRO A 111 -1.72 -1.00 15.86
CA PRO A 111 -2.41 -2.01 16.65
C PRO A 111 -2.60 -1.56 18.11
N PRO A 112 -3.42 -2.29 18.89
CA PRO A 112 -3.39 -2.20 20.34
C PRO A 112 -1.96 -2.42 20.84
N MET A 113 -1.45 -1.47 21.63
CA MET A 113 -0.13 -1.58 22.28
C MET A 113 -0.02 -0.55 23.41
N ASP A 114 0.83 -0.83 24.39
CA ASP A 114 1.06 -0.01 25.60
C ASP A 114 -0.23 0.20 26.43
N GLY A 115 -1.08 -0.81 26.52
CA GLY A 115 -2.39 -0.74 27.20
C GLY A 115 -3.42 0.18 26.50
N LYS A 116 -3.09 0.70 25.31
CA LYS A 116 -3.99 1.55 24.52
C LYS A 116 -4.63 0.73 23.40
N PRO A 117 -5.91 0.99 23.07
CA PRO A 117 -6.59 0.29 21.97
C PRO A 117 -5.95 0.59 20.62
N GLN A 118 -6.43 -0.08 19.57
CA GLN A 118 -6.07 0.23 18.19
C GLN A 118 -6.28 1.74 17.94
N TRP A 119 -5.28 2.37 17.35
CA TRP A 119 -5.40 3.77 16.91
C TRP A 119 -5.47 3.79 15.40
N LYS A 120 -6.42 4.54 14.85
CA LYS A 120 -6.64 4.69 13.42
C LYS A 120 -7.08 6.11 13.12
N LYS A 121 -6.55 6.70 12.05
CA LYS A 121 -6.99 8.01 11.59
C LYS A 121 -6.94 8.10 10.08
N VAL A 122 -8.00 8.68 9.51
CA VAL A 122 -8.08 9.03 8.10
C VAL A 122 -7.70 10.50 7.92
N TYR A 123 -6.84 10.75 6.95
CA TYR A 123 -6.40 12.06 6.51
C TYR A 123 -6.89 12.28 5.07
N THR A 124 -7.35 13.47 4.77
CA THR A 124 -7.84 13.86 3.44
C THR A 124 -7.08 15.09 2.95
N PRO A 125 -7.04 15.34 1.62
CA PRO A 125 -6.66 16.63 1.10
C PRO A 125 -7.48 17.74 1.76
N SER A 126 -6.83 18.82 2.17
CA SER A 126 -7.47 20.03 2.70
C SER A 126 -6.79 21.26 2.12
N ILE A 127 -7.56 22.32 1.94
CA ILE A 127 -7.10 23.64 1.49
C ILE A 127 -7.47 24.76 2.46
N GLU A 128 -8.21 24.44 3.53
CA GLU A 128 -8.85 25.45 4.40
C GLU A 128 -7.96 25.85 5.58
N HIS A 129 -7.28 24.88 6.20
CA HIS A 129 -6.48 25.11 7.40
C HIS A 129 -5.04 24.63 7.21
N ALA A 130 -4.08 25.49 7.59
CA ALA A 130 -2.65 25.18 7.48
C ALA A 130 -2.27 23.86 8.17
N THR A 131 -2.85 23.59 9.34
CA THR A 131 -2.63 22.35 10.09
C THR A 131 -3.02 21.11 9.27
N ASP A 132 -4.17 21.13 8.61
CA ASP A 132 -4.67 19.99 7.84
C ASP A 132 -3.83 19.77 6.57
N ILE A 133 -3.36 20.85 5.93
CA ILE A 133 -2.43 20.79 4.80
C ILE A 133 -1.14 20.05 5.22
N TRP A 134 -0.59 20.40 6.39
CA TRP A 134 0.62 19.76 6.90
C TRP A 134 0.38 18.32 7.34
N LEU A 135 -0.74 18.02 7.99
CA LEU A 135 -1.12 16.65 8.34
C LEU A 135 -1.29 15.77 7.10
N TRP A 136 -1.89 16.29 6.03
CA TRP A 136 -1.99 15.57 4.75
C TRP A 136 -0.63 15.30 4.11
N ARG A 137 0.29 16.28 4.17
CA ARG A 137 1.68 16.09 3.69
C ARG A 137 2.42 15.04 4.52
N LEU A 138 2.24 15.03 5.84
CA LEU A 138 2.83 14.03 6.74
C LEU A 138 2.26 12.64 6.50
N ALA A 139 0.94 12.51 6.29
CA ALA A 139 0.31 11.24 5.94
C ALA A 139 0.90 10.66 4.65
N LYS A 140 1.07 11.49 3.61
CA LYS A 140 1.75 11.08 2.37
C LYS A 140 3.21 10.69 2.60
N ALA A 141 3.94 11.40 3.47
CA ALA A 141 5.32 11.06 3.79
C ALA A 141 5.42 9.67 4.45
N HIS A 142 4.51 9.33 5.36
CA HIS A 142 4.42 7.98 5.92
C HIS A 142 4.14 6.93 4.84
N VAL A 143 3.17 7.17 3.96
CA VAL A 143 2.88 6.24 2.85
C VAL A 143 4.09 6.06 1.93
N LEU A 144 4.84 7.12 1.61
CA LEU A 144 6.05 7.01 0.79
C LEU A 144 7.17 6.23 1.50
N ALA A 145 7.31 6.37 2.82
CA ALA A 145 8.26 5.58 3.60
C ALA A 145 7.88 4.09 3.59
N HIS A 146 6.58 3.79 3.75
CA HIS A 146 6.04 2.43 3.66
C HIS A 146 6.27 1.83 2.27
N ASP A 147 5.91 2.57 1.21
CA ASP A 147 6.09 2.17 -0.19
C ASP A 147 7.56 1.92 -0.52
N SER A 148 8.46 2.78 -0.02
CA SER A 148 9.91 2.61 -0.23
C SER A 148 10.44 1.34 0.44
N CYS A 149 9.95 1.00 1.64
CA CYS A 149 10.33 -0.23 2.34
C CYS A 149 9.84 -1.46 1.58
N VAL A 150 8.57 -1.49 1.17
CA VAL A 150 7.99 -2.59 0.38
C VAL A 150 8.69 -2.71 -0.97
N HIS A 151 8.97 -1.58 -1.63
CA HIS A 151 9.72 -1.56 -2.87
C HIS A 151 11.10 -2.20 -2.69
N GLN A 152 11.91 -1.69 -1.76
CA GLN A 152 13.30 -2.13 -1.65
C GLN A 152 13.40 -3.59 -1.19
N LEU A 153 12.62 -3.99 -0.19
CA LEU A 153 12.75 -5.33 0.40
C LEU A 153 11.96 -6.39 -0.37
N VAL A 154 10.75 -6.07 -0.84
CA VAL A 154 9.86 -7.07 -1.45
C VAL A 154 9.95 -7.03 -2.96
N VAL A 155 9.68 -5.88 -3.57
CA VAL A 155 9.56 -5.79 -5.04
C VAL A 155 10.92 -5.88 -5.73
N HIS A 156 11.92 -5.19 -5.19
CA HIS A 156 13.26 -5.18 -5.71
C HIS A 156 14.05 -6.37 -5.16
N TRP A 157 14.46 -6.36 -3.89
CA TRP A 157 15.34 -7.38 -3.34
C TRP A 157 14.78 -8.80 -3.44
N LEU A 158 13.62 -9.07 -2.83
CA LEU A 158 13.07 -10.43 -2.79
C LEU A 158 12.67 -10.93 -4.18
N ARG A 159 11.78 -10.20 -4.88
CA ARG A 159 11.18 -10.68 -6.15
C ARG A 159 12.13 -10.67 -7.34
N THR A 160 13.27 -9.97 -7.27
CA THR A 160 14.29 -10.03 -8.33
C THR A 160 15.54 -10.74 -7.84
N HIS A 161 16.34 -10.14 -6.95
CA HIS A 161 17.62 -10.72 -6.53
C HIS A 161 17.48 -12.10 -5.89
N CYS A 162 16.71 -12.22 -4.80
CA CYS A 162 16.58 -13.50 -4.10
C CYS A 162 15.86 -14.57 -4.93
N CYS A 163 14.83 -14.19 -5.69
CA CYS A 163 14.10 -15.16 -6.50
C CYS A 163 14.91 -15.67 -7.69
N MET A 164 15.82 -14.88 -8.26
CA MET A 164 16.61 -15.30 -9.42
C MET A 164 17.78 -16.23 -9.06
N GLU A 165 18.35 -16.08 -7.87
CA GLU A 165 19.52 -16.85 -7.44
C GLU A 165 19.30 -18.39 -7.46
N PRO A 166 18.19 -18.96 -6.94
CA PRO A 166 17.92 -20.40 -7.05
C PRO A 166 17.90 -20.91 -8.49
N TYR A 167 17.38 -20.13 -9.44
CA TYR A 167 17.39 -20.51 -10.85
C TYR A 167 18.80 -20.52 -11.41
N ALA A 168 19.63 -19.52 -11.12
CA ALA A 168 21.03 -19.48 -11.55
C ALA A 168 21.84 -20.68 -10.99
N ILE A 169 21.61 -21.04 -9.72
CA ILE A 169 22.25 -22.21 -9.09
C ILE A 169 21.79 -23.50 -9.77
N ALA A 170 20.47 -23.70 -9.95
CA ALA A 170 19.93 -24.89 -10.60
C ALA A 170 20.41 -25.03 -12.05
N LEU A 171 20.43 -23.91 -12.79
CA LEU A 171 20.90 -23.84 -14.17
C LEU A 171 22.31 -24.40 -14.32
N ASN A 172 23.24 -23.95 -13.47
CA ASN A 172 24.63 -24.38 -13.50
C ASN A 172 24.87 -25.79 -12.93
N ARG A 173 24.00 -26.25 -12.03
CA ARG A 173 24.15 -27.60 -11.42
C ARG A 173 23.51 -28.71 -12.24
N GLN A 174 22.44 -28.41 -12.98
CA GLN A 174 21.59 -29.44 -13.58
C GLN A 174 21.63 -29.45 -15.10
N LEU A 175 22.04 -28.36 -15.76
CA LEU A 175 22.13 -28.32 -17.22
C LEU A 175 23.58 -28.19 -17.68
N SER A 176 23.95 -29.03 -18.66
CA SER A 176 25.23 -28.90 -19.36
C SER A 176 25.33 -27.54 -20.06
N THR A 177 26.54 -27.00 -20.19
CA THR A 177 26.82 -25.78 -20.97
C THR A 177 26.43 -25.89 -22.45
N MET A 178 26.28 -27.12 -22.95
CA MET A 178 25.79 -27.40 -24.31
C MET A 178 24.26 -27.47 -24.40
N HIS A 179 23.55 -27.58 -23.27
CA HIS A 179 22.10 -27.69 -23.24
C HIS A 179 21.46 -26.39 -23.79
N PRO A 180 20.48 -26.47 -24.70
CA PRO A 180 19.92 -25.27 -25.33
C PRO A 180 19.29 -24.30 -24.33
N ILE A 181 18.63 -24.82 -23.29
CA ILE A 181 18.06 -23.99 -22.21
C ILE A 181 19.16 -23.35 -21.34
N TYR A 182 20.31 -24.01 -21.16
CA TYR A 182 21.44 -23.37 -20.47
C TYR A 182 21.90 -22.14 -21.26
N ARG A 183 22.16 -22.31 -22.56
CA ARG A 183 22.61 -21.20 -23.42
C ARG A 183 21.60 -20.06 -23.52
N LEU A 184 20.31 -20.37 -23.50
CA LEU A 184 19.25 -19.37 -23.49
C LEU A 184 19.23 -18.55 -22.21
N LEU A 185 19.35 -19.19 -21.04
CA LEU A 185 19.19 -18.53 -19.74
C LEU A 185 20.49 -17.94 -19.19
N HIS A 186 21.66 -18.44 -19.58
CA HIS A 186 22.95 -18.04 -19.02
C HIS A 186 23.27 -16.52 -19.10
N PRO A 187 22.86 -15.77 -20.15
CA PRO A 187 23.10 -14.33 -20.20
C PRO A 187 22.22 -13.48 -19.27
N HIS A 188 21.20 -14.07 -18.63
CA HIS A 188 20.19 -13.40 -17.81
C HIS A 188 20.37 -13.73 -16.33
#